data_AF-A0A0M3JHH6-F1
#
_entry.id   AF-A0A0M3JHH6-F1
#
_cell.length_a   1.000
_cell.length_b   1.000
_cell.length_c   1.000
_cell.angle_alpha   90.00
_cell.angle_beta   90.00
_cell.angle_gamma   90.00
#
_symmetry.space_group_name_H-M   'P 1'
#
loop_
_entity.id
_entity.type
_entity.pdbx_description
1 polymer ?
#
loop_
_entity_poly.entity_id
_entity_poly.type
_entity_poly.pdbx_seq_one_letter_code
_entity_poly.pdbx_strand_id
1 'polypeptide(L)'
;LREDDLGSNRAKASFERLAELNDSVICRLNTEPLNEEFIKQFDLIVLTDAPLQQQLKVNEWTRKHNRRMLTADARGLFAFVFVDVGNEFRVDDLNGEQCKEVGD
;
A
#
# COMPACT_ATOMS: atom_id res chain seq x y z
N LEU A 1 11.35 -13.96 4.94
CA LEU A 1 11.15 -14.76 6.18
C LEU A 1 12.01 -16.01 6.08
N ARG A 2 12.54 -16.50 7.21
CA ARG A 2 13.34 -17.72 7.35
C ARG A 2 12.56 -18.75 8.16
N GLU A 3 13.01 -20.01 8.16
CA GLU A 3 12.37 -21.07 8.97
C GLU A 3 12.37 -20.72 10.48
N ASP A 4 13.43 -20.07 10.96
CA ASP A 4 13.53 -19.61 12.35
C ASP A 4 12.51 -18.51 12.71
N ASP A 5 11.86 -17.87 11.72
CA ASP A 5 10.83 -16.85 11.97
C ASP A 5 9.45 -17.48 12.26
N LEU A 6 9.31 -18.82 12.18
CA LEU A 6 8.03 -19.50 12.42
C LEU A 6 7.47 -19.20 13.81
N GLY A 7 6.18 -18.86 13.85
CA GLY A 7 5.49 -18.45 15.08
C GLY A 7 5.67 -16.97 15.44
N SER A 8 6.61 -16.26 14.81
CA SER A 8 6.78 -14.82 15.01
C SER A 8 5.78 -14.01 14.18
N ASN A 9 5.47 -12.79 14.64
CA ASN A 9 4.69 -11.85 13.83
C ASN A 9 5.49 -11.49 12.56
N ARG A 10 4.86 -11.66 11.38
CA ARG A 10 5.52 -11.46 10.08
C ARG A 10 6.12 -10.06 9.92
N ALA A 11 5.43 -9.02 10.38
CA ALA A 11 5.90 -7.64 10.27
C ALA A 11 7.13 -7.40 11.16
N LYS A 12 7.15 -7.94 12.38
CA LYS A 12 8.33 -7.92 13.26
C LYS A 12 9.53 -8.62 12.61
N ALA A 13 9.32 -9.85 12.13
CA ALA A 13 10.39 -10.67 11.57
C ALA A 13 11.01 -10.06 10.30
N SER A 14 10.24 -9.33 9.49
CA SER A 14 10.74 -8.71 8.25
C SER A 14 11.25 -7.28 8.42
N PHE A 15 11.02 -6.63 9.57
CA PHE A 15 11.20 -5.19 9.74
C PHE A 15 12.63 -4.71 9.46
N GLU A 16 13.62 -5.31 10.12
CA GLU A 16 15.04 -4.88 10.00
C GLU A 16 15.53 -5.00 8.55
N ARG A 17 15.27 -6.15 7.93
CA ARG A 17 15.63 -6.42 6.53
C ARG A 17 14.97 -5.46 5.54
N LEU A 18 13.77 -4.96 5.83
CA LEU A 18 13.10 -3.95 4.99
C LEU A 18 13.75 -2.57 5.18
N ALA A 19 14.06 -2.20 6.42
CA ALA A 19 14.68 -0.91 6.74
C ALA A 19 16.08 -0.77 6.14
N GLU A 20 16.87 -1.85 6.10
CA GLU A 20 18.23 -1.88 5.53
C GLU A 20 18.27 -1.67 4.00
N LEU A 21 17.15 -1.72 3.28
CA LEU A 21 17.15 -1.55 1.83
C LEU A 21 17.46 -0.11 1.40
N ASN A 22 17.12 0.89 2.22
CA ASN A 22 17.34 2.29 1.91
C ASN A 22 17.28 3.19 3.17
N ASP A 23 18.42 3.68 3.61
CA ASP A 23 18.56 4.54 4.81
C ASP A 23 17.81 5.89 4.71
N SER A 24 17.42 6.32 3.50
CA SER A 24 16.62 7.54 3.32
C SER A 24 15.13 7.33 3.63
N VAL A 25 14.70 6.09 3.84
CA VAL A 25 13.30 5.73 4.10
C VAL A 25 13.13 5.27 5.54
N ILE A 26 12.30 5.98 6.30
CA ILE A 26 11.98 5.61 7.69
C ILE A 26 10.92 4.51 7.69
N CYS A 27 11.31 3.29 8.03
CA CYS A 27 10.36 2.20 8.28
C CYS A 27 9.81 2.28 9.71
N ARG A 28 8.51 2.04 9.86
CA ARG A 28 7.85 1.91 11.18
C ARG A 28 7.03 0.63 11.23
N LEU A 29 7.03 -0.02 12.37
CA LEU A 29 6.28 -1.25 12.62
C LEU A 29 5.00 -0.93 13.41
N ASN A 30 3.88 -1.48 12.96
CA ASN A 30 2.64 -1.52 13.75
C ASN A 30 2.13 -2.97 13.84
N THR A 31 1.85 -3.42 15.07
CA THR A 31 1.21 -4.71 15.32
C THR A 31 -0.18 -4.57 15.94
N GLU A 32 -0.62 -3.34 16.20
CA GLU A 32 -1.95 -3.07 16.75
C GLU A 32 -3.02 -3.16 15.66
N PRO A 33 -4.27 -3.50 16.04
CA PRO A 33 -5.39 -3.49 15.11
C PRO A 33 -5.55 -2.17 14.38
N LEU A 34 -5.90 -2.23 13.09
CA LEU A 34 -6.15 -1.04 12.28
C LEU A 34 -7.36 -0.27 12.82
N ASN A 35 -7.19 1.04 12.91
CA ASN A 35 -8.25 1.98 13.24
C ASN A 35 -8.13 3.24 12.36
N GLU A 36 -9.21 4.00 12.29
CA GLU A 36 -9.30 5.20 11.43
C GLU A 36 -8.23 6.24 11.75
N GLU A 37 -7.91 6.43 13.04
CA GLU A 37 -6.90 7.40 13.52
C GLU A 37 -5.49 7.05 13.07
N PHE A 38 -5.17 5.76 12.95
CA PHE A 38 -3.93 5.28 12.37
C PHE A 38 -3.91 5.49 10.85
N ILE A 39 -4.98 5.08 10.18
CA ILE A 39 -5.07 5.12 8.71
C ILE A 39 -4.94 6.53 8.15
N LYS A 40 -5.55 7.54 8.79
CA LYS A 40 -5.55 8.93 8.29
C LYS A 40 -4.17 9.60 8.28
N GLN A 41 -3.17 8.99 8.91
CA GLN A 41 -1.78 9.47 8.98
C GLN A 41 -1.00 9.22 7.69
N PHE A 42 -1.50 8.35 6.80
CA PHE A 42 -0.82 7.95 5.58
C PHE A 42 -1.50 8.54 4.34
N ASP A 43 -0.72 8.82 3.31
CA ASP A 43 -1.24 9.29 2.02
C ASP A 43 -1.77 8.16 1.15
N LEU A 44 -1.16 6.97 1.26
CA LEU A 44 -1.51 5.76 0.53
C LEU A 44 -1.54 4.58 1.49
N ILE A 45 -2.61 3.80 1.41
CA ILE A 45 -2.79 2.56 2.15
C ILE A 45 -2.76 1.40 1.17
N VAL A 46 -1.92 0.40 1.42
CA VAL A 46 -1.90 -0.85 0.66
C VAL A 46 -2.37 -1.98 1.55
N LEU A 47 -3.46 -2.64 1.17
CA LEU A 47 -3.94 -3.86 1.82
C LEU A 47 -3.59 -5.08 0.97
N THR A 48 -3.07 -6.11 1.62
CA THR A 48 -2.79 -7.40 1.00
C THR A 48 -3.40 -8.51 1.82
N ASP A 49 -4.00 -9.52 1.19
CA ASP A 49 -4.59 -10.70 1.86
C ASP A 49 -5.55 -10.32 3.02
N ALA A 50 -6.35 -9.25 2.81
CA ALA A 50 -7.33 -8.77 3.78
C ALA A 50 -8.74 -9.26 3.42
N PRO A 51 -9.59 -9.65 4.38
CA PRO A 51 -10.99 -9.97 4.10
C PRO A 51 -11.73 -8.77 3.47
N LEU A 52 -12.67 -9.03 2.56
CA LEU A 52 -13.42 -7.98 1.85
C LEU A 52 -14.05 -6.95 2.80
N GLN A 53 -14.60 -7.38 3.93
CA GLN A 53 -15.18 -6.49 4.93
C GLN A 53 -14.17 -5.47 5.49
N GLN A 54 -12.92 -5.89 5.70
CA GLN A 54 -11.87 -4.98 6.13
C GLN A 54 -11.43 -4.05 5.00
N GLN A 55 -11.40 -4.54 3.76
CA GLN A 55 -11.10 -3.70 2.59
C GLN A 55 -12.12 -2.58 2.42
N LEU A 56 -13.42 -2.90 2.51
CA LEU A 56 -14.51 -1.91 2.42
C LEU A 56 -14.42 -0.87 3.53
N LYS A 57 -14.21 -1.32 4.78
CA LYS A 57 -14.08 -0.44 5.95
C LYS A 57 -12.89 0.52 5.84
N VAL A 58 -11.73 0.01 5.43
CA VAL A 58 -10.54 0.84 5.24
C VAL A 58 -10.74 1.81 4.08
N ASN A 59 -11.36 1.38 2.99
CA ASN A 59 -11.62 2.25 1.84
C ASN A 59 -12.57 3.41 2.19
N GLU A 60 -13.57 3.17 3.04
CA GLU A 60 -14.44 4.22 3.58
C GLU A 60 -13.63 5.25 4.38
N TRP A 61 -12.73 4.79 5.27
CA TRP A 61 -11.83 5.66 6.02
C TRP A 61 -10.90 6.46 5.12
N THR A 62 -10.30 5.83 4.10
CA THR A 62 -9.39 6.53 3.18
C THR A 62 -10.13 7.62 2.42
N ARG A 63 -11.31 7.34 1.86
CA ARG A 63 -12.11 8.35 1.17
C ARG A 63 -12.51 9.51 2.08
N LYS A 64 -12.95 9.23 3.31
CA LYS A 64 -13.34 10.24 4.30
C LYS A 64 -12.22 11.24 4.60
N HIS A 65 -10.96 10.79 4.57
CA HIS A 65 -9.78 11.61 4.86
C HIS A 65 -8.98 12.01 3.61
N ASN A 66 -9.58 11.89 2.42
CA ASN A 66 -8.93 12.18 1.13
C ASN A 66 -7.57 11.46 0.95
N ARG A 67 -7.52 10.19 1.35
CA ARG A 67 -6.37 9.29 1.19
C ARG A 67 -6.64 8.28 0.08
N ARG A 68 -5.57 7.67 -0.43
CA ARG A 68 -5.63 6.70 -1.53
C ARG A 68 -5.51 5.29 -0.97
N MET A 69 -6.10 4.34 -1.68
CA MET A 69 -6.03 2.93 -1.32
C MET A 69 -5.69 2.07 -2.54
N LEU A 70 -4.84 1.06 -2.31
CA LEU A 70 -4.66 -0.08 -3.18
C LEU A 70 -4.95 -1.34 -2.38
N THR A 71 -5.62 -2.31 -2.98
CA THR A 71 -5.77 -3.64 -2.42
C THR A 71 -5.40 -4.69 -3.46
N ALA A 72 -4.67 -5.70 -3.03
CA ALA A 72 -4.22 -6.77 -3.89
C ALA A 72 -4.34 -8.12 -3.16
N ASP A 73 -4.79 -9.15 -3.86
CA ASP A 73 -4.81 -10.51 -3.34
C ASP A 73 -4.44 -11.50 -4.44
N ALA A 74 -3.82 -12.60 -4.04
CA ALA A 74 -3.40 -13.69 -4.91
C ALA A 74 -3.81 -15.04 -4.29
N ARG A 75 -4.59 -15.82 -5.04
CA ARG A 75 -5.18 -17.11 -4.65
C ARG A 75 -4.78 -18.16 -5.67
N GLY A 76 -3.59 -18.74 -5.51
CA GLY A 76 -3.02 -19.69 -6.46
C GLY A 76 -2.72 -19.03 -7.81
N LEU A 77 -3.43 -19.44 -8.86
CA LEU A 77 -3.27 -18.90 -10.22
C LEU A 77 -4.05 -17.61 -10.48
N PHE A 78 -4.96 -17.25 -9.57
CA PHE A 78 -5.81 -16.07 -9.71
C PHE A 78 -5.31 -14.95 -8.82
N ALA A 79 -5.46 -13.72 -9.29
CA ALA A 79 -5.16 -12.53 -8.51
C ALA A 79 -6.07 -11.38 -8.94
N PHE A 80 -6.16 -10.37 -8.08
CA PHE A 80 -6.73 -9.09 -8.45
C PHE A 80 -5.94 -7.94 -7.82
N VAL A 81 -6.06 -6.78 -8.44
CA VAL A 81 -5.65 -5.49 -7.88
C VAL A 81 -6.81 -4.53 -8.06
N PHE A 82 -7.10 -3.77 -7.01
CA PHE A 82 -8.05 -2.66 -7.05
C PHE A 82 -7.35 -1.41 -6.54
N VAL A 83 -7.60 -0.29 -7.22
CA VAL A 83 -7.01 1.01 -6.90
C VAL A 83 -8.13 2.04 -6.76
N ASP A 84 -8.08 2.81 -5.69
CA ASP A 84 -8.92 3.96 -5.44
C ASP A 84 -8.06 5.17 -5.09
N VAL A 85 -8.03 6.14 -6.01
CA VAL A 85 -7.24 7.36 -5.90
C VAL A 85 -8.07 8.56 -5.42
N GLY A 86 -9.33 8.34 -5.02
CA GLY A 86 -10.26 9.40 -4.63
C GLY A 86 -10.95 10.06 -5.82
N ASN A 87 -11.71 11.12 -5.54
CA ASN A 87 -12.50 11.83 -6.56
C ASN A 87 -11.65 12.74 -7.46
N GLU A 88 -10.49 13.18 -6.97
CA GLU A 88 -9.58 14.08 -7.66
C GLU A 88 -8.18 13.49 -7.65
N PHE A 89 -7.72 13.08 -8.83
CA PHE A 89 -6.37 12.56 -9.03
C PHE A 89 -5.80 13.11 -10.32
N ARG A 90 -4.69 13.85 -10.21
CA ARG A 90 -4.00 14.46 -11.35
C ARG A 90 -3.00 13.47 -11.92
N VAL A 91 -3.07 13.26 -13.23
CA VAL A 91 -2.06 12.50 -13.99
C VAL A 91 -1.29 13.49 -14.85
N ASP A 92 -0.01 13.67 -14.54
CA ASP A 92 0.86 14.60 -15.27
C ASP A 92 1.44 13.99 -16.55
N ASP A 93 1.65 12.68 -16.54
CA ASP A 93 2.18 11.91 -17.66
C ASP A 93 1.42 10.59 -17.78
N LEU A 94 0.82 10.36 -18.93
CA LEU A 94 -0.05 9.20 -19.19
C LEU A 94 0.71 7.97 -19.67
N ASN A 95 1.94 8.13 -20.18
CA ASN A 95 2.64 7.05 -20.86
C ASN A 95 4.12 6.93 -20.48
N GLY A 96 4.73 7.93 -19.86
CA GLY A 96 6.15 7.90 -19.49
C GLY A 96 7.10 8.07 -20.69
N GLU A 97 6.57 8.37 -21.88
CA GLU A 97 7.36 8.49 -23.10
C GLU A 97 8.04 9.85 -23.18
N GLN A 98 9.23 9.89 -23.77
CA GLN A 98 9.94 11.14 -23.99
C GLN A 98 9.10 12.08 -24.88
N CYS A 99 8.99 13.36 -24.49
CA CYS A 99 8.36 14.37 -25.32
C CYS A 99 8.97 14.36 -26.72
N LYS A 100 8.12 14.20 -27.74
CA LYS A 100 8.57 14.30 -29.13
C LYS A 100 9.02 15.72 -29.40
N GLU A 101 10.26 15.88 -29.82
CA GLU A 101 10.73 17.14 -30.39
C GLU A 101 9.96 17.36 -31.71
N VAL A 102 9.22 18.46 -31.78
CA VAL A 102 8.65 18.91 -33.06
C VAL A 102 9.81 19.54 -33.81
N GLY A 103 10.31 18.86 -34.85
CA GLY A 103 11.28 19.47 -35.76
C GLY A 103 10.66 20.69 -36.45
N ASP A 104 11.48 21.74 -36.63
CA ASP A 104 11.11 23.00 -37.31
C ASP A 104 10.53 22.80 -38.72
#